data_AF-A0A9D7HSR5-F1
#
_entry.id   AF-A0A9D7HSR5-F1
#
_cell.length_a   1.000
_cell.length_b   1.000
_cell.length_c   1.000
_cell.angle_alpha   90.00
_cell.angle_beta   90.00
_cell.angle_gamma   90.00
#
_symmetry.space_group_name_H-M   'P 1'
#
loop_
_entity.id
_entity.type
_entity.pdbx_description
1 polymer ?
#
loop_
_entity_poly.entity_id
_entity_poly.type
_entity_poly.pdbx_seq_one_letter_code
_entity_poly.pdbx_strand_id
1 'polypeptide(L)'
;MTWYAVVDKLTGEAVSFGTVLAEPLPANLEAIEIPAQPSKRAGTRWDAATKAIVAIPAQPPPPDRVGELLADETVVAITAKLTAGERAALAEKLRGKFGA
;
A
#
# COMPACT_ATOMS: atom_id res chain seq x y z
N MET A 1 -13.05 -14.76 18.42
CA MET A 1 -14.20 -13.87 18.15
C MET A 1 -14.40 -13.86 16.66
N THR A 2 -15.57 -14.27 16.19
CA THR A 2 -15.87 -14.45 14.76
C THR A 2 -16.33 -13.13 14.14
N TRP A 3 -15.76 -12.77 12.99
CA TRP A 3 -16.20 -11.65 12.18
C TRP A 3 -17.00 -12.13 10.98
N TYR A 4 -17.90 -11.29 10.50
CA TYR A 4 -18.69 -11.52 9.31
C TYR A 4 -18.60 -10.32 8.36
N ALA A 5 -18.48 -10.61 7.08
CA ALA A 5 -18.75 -9.68 6.00
C ALA A 5 -20.18 -9.92 5.52
N VAL A 6 -21.00 -8.87 5.47
CA VAL A 6 -22.29 -8.90 4.79
C VAL A 6 -22.05 -8.43 3.36
N VAL A 7 -22.36 -9.30 2.40
CA VAL A 7 -21.91 -9.19 1.01
C VAL A 7 -23.10 -9.25 0.07
N ASP A 8 -23.11 -8.43 -0.97
CA ASP A 8 -24.05 -8.58 -2.07
C ASP A 8 -23.72 -9.84 -2.88
N LYS A 9 -24.71 -10.72 -3.08
CA LYS A 9 -24.52 -12.01 -3.75
C LYS A 9 -24.14 -11.86 -5.22
N LEU A 10 -24.61 -10.81 -5.90
CA LEU A 10 -24.41 -10.58 -7.33
C LEU A 10 -23.03 -9.98 -7.59
N THR A 11 -22.62 -8.97 -6.82
CA THR A 11 -21.36 -8.24 -7.07
C THR A 11 -20.19 -8.76 -6.25
N GLY A 12 -20.45 -9.45 -5.13
CA GLY A 12 -19.43 -9.81 -4.16
C GLY A 12 -18.92 -8.63 -3.33
N GLU A 13 -19.52 -7.45 -3.46
CA GLU A 13 -19.13 -6.28 -2.67
C GLU A 13 -19.59 -6.40 -1.23
N ALA A 14 -18.70 -6.08 -0.29
CA ALA A 14 -19.05 -6.02 1.12
C ALA A 14 -19.81 -4.72 1.42
N VAL A 15 -21.03 -4.88 1.92
CA VAL A 15 -21.91 -3.79 2.37
C VAL A 15 -21.61 -3.42 3.82
N SER A 16 -21.22 -4.41 4.64
CA SER A 16 -20.92 -4.19 6.06
C SER A 16 -19.96 -5.24 6.62
N PHE A 17 -19.30 -4.92 7.72
CA PHE A 17 -18.46 -5.82 8.50
C PHE A 17 -18.82 -5.72 9.97
N GLY A 18 -18.93 -6.85 10.66
CA GLY A 18 -19.24 -6.86 12.09
C GLY A 18 -19.12 -8.25 12.71
N THR A 19 -19.32 -8.35 14.02
CA THR A 19 -19.29 -9.63 14.74
C THR A 19 -20.68 -10.13 15.12
N VAL A 20 -21.72 -9.38 14.76
CA VAL A 20 -23.12 -9.70 15.02
C VAL A 20 -23.89 -9.59 13.71
N LEU A 21 -24.71 -10.60 13.43
CA LEU A 21 -25.61 -10.63 12.28
C LEU A 21 -27.04 -10.36 12.73
N ALA A 22 -27.75 -9.52 11.99
CA ALA A 22 -29.19 -9.37 12.15
C ALA A 22 -29.90 -10.39 11.24
N GLU A 23 -30.69 -11.27 11.84
CA GLU A 23 -31.52 -12.23 11.10
C GLU A 23 -32.98 -11.75 11.03
N PRO A 24 -33.68 -11.96 9.89
CA PRO A 24 -33.18 -12.56 8.65
C PRO A 24 -32.40 -11.55 7.80
N LEU A 25 -31.33 -12.01 7.14
CA LEU A 25 -30.66 -11.20 6.13
C LEU A 25 -31.57 -11.02 4.89
N PRO A 26 -31.54 -9.85 4.24
CA PRO A 26 -32.18 -9.65 2.94
C PRO A 26 -31.73 -10.70 1.92
N ALA A 27 -32.64 -11.12 1.03
CA ALA A 27 -32.39 -12.24 0.11
C ALA A 27 -31.19 -12.03 -0.85
N ASN A 28 -30.89 -10.77 -1.19
CA ASN A 28 -29.76 -10.40 -2.04
C ASN A 28 -28.42 -10.36 -1.30
N LEU A 29 -28.42 -10.49 0.02
CA LEU A 29 -27.22 -10.47 0.85
C LEU A 29 -26.90 -11.86 1.40
N GLU A 30 -25.62 -12.09 1.62
CA GLU A 30 -25.10 -13.23 2.37
C GLU A 30 -24.11 -12.79 3.43
N ALA A 31 -23.95 -13.61 4.47
CA ALA A 31 -22.95 -13.39 5.50
C ALA A 31 -21.82 -14.40 5.30
N ILE A 32 -20.58 -13.90 5.26
CA ILE A 32 -19.36 -14.69 5.07
C ILE A 32 -18.50 -14.53 6.29
N GLU A 33 -18.08 -15.63 6.89
CA GLU A 33 -17.15 -15.61 8.01
C GLU A 33 -15.76 -15.15 7.55
N ILE A 34 -15.18 -14.20 8.29
CA ILE A 34 -13.86 -13.63 8.00
C ILE A 34 -13.01 -13.64 9.28
N PRO A 35 -11.67 -13.70 9.16
CA PRO A 35 -10.80 -13.76 10.33
C PRO A 35 -10.71 -12.43 11.11
N ALA A 36 -10.92 -11.29 10.44
CA ALA A 36 -10.82 -9.96 11.03
C ALA A 36 -11.55 -8.91 10.17
N GLN A 37 -11.70 -7.68 10.64
CA GLN A 37 -12.15 -6.57 9.79
C GLN A 37 -11.03 -6.14 8.82
N PRO A 38 -11.32 -5.88 7.53
CA PRO A 38 -10.34 -5.29 6.62
C PRO A 38 -9.85 -3.94 7.14
N SER A 39 -8.53 -3.72 7.11
CA SER A 39 -7.90 -2.50 7.62
C SER A 39 -6.73 -2.08 6.77
N LYS A 40 -6.79 -0.86 6.24
CA LYS A 40 -5.67 -0.25 5.51
C LYS A 40 -4.40 -0.17 6.36
N ARG A 41 -4.53 0.07 7.68
CA ARG A 41 -3.39 0.12 8.60
C ARG A 41 -2.75 -1.25 8.82
N ALA A 42 -3.56 -2.32 8.80
CA ALA A 42 -3.07 -3.69 8.87
C ALA A 42 -2.62 -4.24 7.50
N GLY A 43 -2.69 -3.41 6.44
CA GLY A 43 -2.35 -3.82 5.08
C GLY A 43 -3.34 -4.83 4.50
N THR A 44 -4.62 -4.80 4.89
CA THR A 44 -5.64 -5.70 4.37
C THR A 44 -6.82 -4.96 3.74
N ARG A 45 -7.43 -5.59 2.73
CA ARG A 45 -8.63 -5.08 2.05
C ARG A 45 -9.59 -6.22 1.73
N TRP A 46 -10.86 -5.88 1.50
CA TRP A 46 -11.83 -6.79 0.92
C TRP A 46 -11.56 -6.97 -0.58
N ASP A 47 -11.66 -8.20 -1.06
CA ASP A 47 -11.68 -8.53 -2.48
C ASP A 47 -13.03 -9.16 -2.85
N ALA A 48 -13.79 -8.46 -3.69
CA ALA A 48 -15.12 -8.88 -4.10
C ALA A 48 -15.12 -10.11 -5.01
N ALA A 49 -14.04 -10.32 -5.77
CA ALA A 49 -13.95 -11.45 -6.70
C ALA A 49 -13.80 -12.78 -5.95
N THR A 50 -12.99 -12.78 -4.88
CA THR A 50 -12.72 -13.98 -4.06
C THR A 50 -13.57 -14.02 -2.78
N LYS A 51 -14.33 -12.95 -2.49
CA LYS A 51 -15.12 -12.76 -1.27
C LYS A 51 -14.29 -13.01 0.00
N ALA A 52 -13.07 -12.48 -0.01
CA ALA A 52 -12.09 -12.73 1.03
C ALA A 52 -11.33 -11.47 1.41
N ILE A 53 -10.64 -11.54 2.55
CA ILE A 53 -9.68 -10.52 2.96
C ILE A 53 -8.33 -10.86 2.35
N VAL A 54 -7.80 -9.92 1.59
CA VAL A 54 -6.50 -10.06 0.93
C VAL A 54 -5.55 -8.99 1.44
N ALA A 55 -4.25 -9.28 1.33
CA ALA A 55 -3.22 -8.28 1.56
C ALA A 55 -3.34 -7.16 0.52
N ILE A 56 -3.20 -5.92 0.97
CA ILE A 56 -2.94 -4.78 0.11
C ILE A 56 -1.51 -4.95 -0.41
N PRO A 57 -1.29 -5.00 -1.73
CA PRO A 57 0.05 -5.08 -2.28
C PRO A 57 0.91 -3.94 -1.72
N ALA A 58 2.11 -4.26 -1.24
CA ALA A 58 3.05 -3.24 -0.83
C ALA A 58 3.31 -2.32 -2.03
N GLN A 59 3.09 -1.01 -1.85
CA GLN A 59 3.51 -0.06 -2.85
C GLN A 59 5.05 -0.14 -2.95
N PRO A 60 5.63 -0.24 -4.16
CA PRO A 60 7.07 -0.22 -4.29
C PRO A 60 7.63 1.05 -3.64
N PRO A 61 8.83 0.99 -3.04
CA PRO A 61 9.46 2.17 -2.48
C PRO A 61 9.54 3.26 -3.56
N PRO A 62 9.40 4.53 -3.18
CA PRO A 62 9.62 5.62 -4.12
C PRO A 62 11.04 5.49 -4.73
N PRO A 63 11.20 5.79 -6.03
CA PRO A 63 12.50 5.71 -6.69
C PRO A 63 13.50 6.66 -6.04
N ASP A 64 14.75 6.21 -5.84
CA ASP A 64 15.85 7.08 -5.38
C ASP A 64 16.29 8.01 -6.51
N ARG A 65 15.48 9.06 -6.74
CA ARG A 65 15.73 10.07 -7.78
C ARG A 65 17.07 10.78 -7.62
N VAL A 66 17.54 10.91 -6.38
CA VAL A 66 18.85 11.54 -6.10
C VAL A 66 19.97 10.58 -6.46
N GLY A 67 19.83 9.29 -6.13
CA GLY A 67 20.74 8.24 -6.58
C GLY A 67 20.82 8.15 -8.10
N GLU A 68 19.67 8.15 -8.79
CA GLU A 68 19.58 8.19 -10.25
C GLU A 68 20.31 9.41 -10.83
N LEU A 69 20.05 10.61 -10.28
CA LEU A 69 20.67 11.85 -10.73
C LEU A 69 22.20 11.86 -10.54
N LEU A 70 22.70 11.33 -9.42
CA LEU A 70 24.13 11.28 -9.16
C LEU A 70 24.86 10.22 -9.98
N ALA A 71 24.14 9.21 -10.50
CA ALA A 71 24.65 8.21 -11.42
C ALA A 71 24.63 8.67 -12.89
N ASP A 72 23.94 9.77 -13.21
CA ASP A 72 23.89 10.34 -14.56
C ASP A 72 25.29 10.79 -15.03
N GLU A 73 25.70 10.37 -16.22
CA GLU A 73 27.03 10.63 -16.76
C GLU A 73 27.36 12.12 -16.85
N THR A 74 26.36 12.97 -17.12
CA THR A 74 26.51 14.43 -17.18
C THR A 74 26.80 14.98 -15.79
N VAL A 75 26.08 14.52 -14.78
CA VAL A 75 26.29 14.93 -13.38
C VAL A 75 27.62 14.41 -12.87
N VAL A 76 28.00 13.18 -13.22
CA VAL A 76 29.32 12.62 -12.91
C VAL A 76 30.42 13.47 -13.54
N ALA A 77 30.27 13.90 -14.79
CA ALA A 77 31.25 14.76 -15.47
C ALA A 77 31.35 16.15 -14.82
N ILE A 78 30.22 16.76 -14.45
CA ILE A 78 30.18 18.07 -13.76
C ILE A 78 30.81 17.97 -12.37
N THR A 79 30.58 16.85 -11.67
CA THR A 79 31.07 16.61 -10.31
C THR A 79 32.42 15.89 -10.28
N ALA A 80 33.06 15.66 -11.43
CA ALA A 80 34.32 14.92 -11.52
C ALA A 80 35.47 15.58 -10.74
N LYS A 81 35.42 16.91 -10.60
CA LYS A 81 36.41 17.70 -9.83
C LYS A 81 36.18 17.67 -8.32
N LEU A 82 35.03 17.17 -7.87
CA LEU A 82 34.72 17.05 -6.46
C LEU A 82 35.44 15.83 -5.87
N THR A 83 35.99 16.00 -4.69
CA THR A 83 36.47 14.90 -3.86
C THR A 83 35.32 13.95 -3.48
N ALA A 84 35.65 12.75 -2.99
CA ALA A 84 34.65 11.81 -2.52
C ALA A 84 33.79 12.40 -1.38
N GLY A 85 34.41 13.19 -0.47
CA GLY A 85 33.72 13.86 0.63
C GLY A 85 32.75 14.94 0.15
N GLU A 86 33.13 15.73 -0.87
CA GLU A 86 32.24 16.75 -1.43
C GLU A 86 31.06 16.16 -2.20
N ARG A 87 31.27 15.02 -2.88
CA ARG A 87 30.17 14.27 -3.51
C ARG A 87 29.20 13.69 -2.49
N ALA A 88 29.70 13.16 -1.37
CA ALA A 88 28.86 12.71 -0.27
C ALA A 88 28.05 13.86 0.33
N ALA A 89 28.66 15.02 0.57
CA ALA A 89 27.98 16.20 1.10
C ALA A 89 26.93 16.76 0.12
N LEU A 90 27.18 16.71 -1.19
CA LEU A 90 26.20 17.07 -2.22
C LEU A 90 25.01 16.11 -2.21
N ALA A 91 25.27 14.80 -2.12
CA ALA A 91 24.23 13.78 -2.04
C ALA A 91 23.33 13.97 -0.81
N GLU A 92 23.91 14.25 0.36
CA GLU A 92 23.13 14.54 1.57
C GLU A 92 22.29 15.81 1.42
N LYS A 93 22.84 16.89 0.85
CA LYS A 93 22.07 18.13 0.61
C LYS A 93 20.93 17.91 -0.39
N LEU A 94 21.16 17.14 -1.45
CA LEU A 94 20.14 16.82 -2.44
C LEU A 94 19.04 15.93 -1.83
N ARG A 95 19.40 14.93 -1.03
CA ARG A 95 18.41 14.11 -0.31
C ARG A 95 17.65 14.92 0.73
N GLY A 96 18.30 15.82 1.47
CA GLY A 96 17.62 16.70 2.42
C GLY A 96 16.67 17.71 1.77
N LYS A 97 16.85 18.03 0.48
CA LYS A 97 16.05 19.01 -0.26
C LYS A 97 15.00 18.39 -1.19
N PHE A 98 15.27 17.19 -1.71
CA PHE A 98 14.49 16.53 -2.75
C PHE A 98 14.16 15.06 -2.47
N GLY A 99 14.74 14.46 -1.42
CA GLY A 99 14.46 13.09 -1.01
C GLY A 99 13.27 13.02 -0.06
N ALA A 100 12.27 12.23 -0.43
CA ALA A 100 11.25 11.65 0.44
C ALA A 100 11.39 10.12 0.38
#